data_AF-A0A382KU99-F1
#
_entry.id   AF-A0A382KU99-F1
#
_cell.length_a   1.000
_cell.length_b   1.000
_cell.length_c   1.000
_cell.angle_alpha   90.00
_cell.angle_beta   90.00
_cell.angle_gamma   90.00
#
_symmetry.space_group_name_H-M   'P 1'
#
loop_
_entity.id
_entity.type
_entity.pdbx_description
1 polymer ?
#
loop_
_entity_poly.entity_id
_entity_poly.type
_entity_poly.pdbx_seq_one_letter_code
_entity_poly.pdbx_strand_id
1 'polypeptide(L)'
;TVTSLSVANITPVAIADGISLSGAITVTAGSIKLDETGTLASNISMSGGVLDADETLTVSGTITQAGDISIDVASGKTVTFSDGEIETQAHQLTLEGAGTVAFPNGTTWTEQTSGTSDFSQLSTVRYLNDTFVMVGRSGKIYTSPDGDGTNWTTQNSGGSTVNGVTYGNGTFVTAGRNGEILTSTDGTTWTSRDSETGASLSGVTYANGTFVAVGNSGTILTSTDGTTWTPRDSGTTNQNLTDVTYGNGTFVTTGSNGTILTSTDGTTWTPRDSGIGGVHLYGVSYENSIFVAVGKIGTVLTSTDGTSWTSRTSGTTERLNGVTYANGTFLTVGYSGTILTSTDGATWTEQISGTTNTLFGVTYGNDTFLAVGHASEGYSGTIFTSSSASGIVVNNAAGLLKLEGTGTLGAAEV
;
A
#
# COMPACT_ATOMS: atom_id res chain seq x y z
N THR A 1 17.93 23.25 15.64
CA THR A 1 16.70 24.08 15.71
C THR A 1 17.05 25.54 15.77
N VAL A 2 16.54 26.32 14.83
CA VAL A 2 16.51 27.80 14.85
C VAL A 2 15.08 28.25 15.17
N THR A 3 14.90 29.44 15.73
CA THR A 3 13.55 29.99 15.96
C THR A 3 12.91 30.38 14.62
N SER A 4 13.68 31.05 13.77
CA SER A 4 13.29 31.42 12.40
C SER A 4 14.52 31.75 11.57
N LEU A 5 14.47 31.47 10.26
CA LEU A 5 15.46 31.90 9.26
C LEU A 5 14.74 32.69 8.16
N SER A 6 15.24 33.88 7.84
CA SER A 6 14.73 34.73 6.76
C SER A 6 15.77 34.84 5.65
N VAL A 7 15.35 34.53 4.42
CA VAL A 7 16.18 34.49 3.22
C VAL A 7 15.67 35.54 2.24
N ALA A 8 16.57 36.45 1.86
CA ALA A 8 16.30 37.48 0.85
C ALA A 8 17.45 37.62 -0.17
N ASN A 9 18.53 36.87 0.01
CA ASN A 9 19.71 36.80 -0.86
C ASN A 9 20.12 35.33 -0.99
N ILE A 10 21.10 35.02 -1.86
CA ILE A 10 21.73 33.70 -1.88
C ILE A 10 22.32 33.41 -0.49
N THR A 11 21.77 32.39 0.16
CA THR A 11 22.08 32.01 1.54
C THR A 11 22.47 30.54 1.57
N PRO A 12 23.77 30.23 1.59
CA PRO A 12 24.26 28.87 1.77
C PRO A 12 23.82 28.32 3.13
N VAL A 13 23.30 27.11 3.13
CA VAL A 13 22.87 26.35 4.29
C VAL A 13 23.46 24.95 4.18
N ALA A 14 24.51 24.71 4.96
CA ALA A 14 25.15 23.41 5.08
C ALA A 14 24.52 22.64 6.27
N ILE A 15 23.91 21.49 5.98
CA ILE A 15 23.33 20.58 6.97
C ILE A 15 24.04 19.25 6.82
N ALA A 16 24.88 18.92 7.79
CA ALA A 16 25.65 17.68 7.75
C ALA A 16 24.75 16.45 7.72
N ASP A 17 25.27 15.35 7.15
CA ASP A 17 24.57 14.07 7.08
C ASP A 17 24.06 13.61 8.47
N GLY A 18 22.82 13.14 8.51
CA GLY A 18 22.14 12.75 9.75
C GLY A 18 21.72 13.90 10.68
N ILE A 19 21.96 15.16 10.31
CA ILE A 19 21.53 16.35 11.08
C ILE A 19 20.28 16.96 10.45
N SER A 20 19.43 17.57 11.29
CA SER A 20 18.24 18.29 10.85
C SER A 20 18.27 19.76 11.24
N LEU A 21 17.97 20.64 10.27
CA LEU A 21 17.63 22.04 10.53
C LEU A 21 16.11 22.14 10.68
N SER A 22 15.65 22.67 11.81
CA SER A 22 14.23 22.87 12.11
C SER A 22 13.96 24.28 12.61
N GLY A 23 12.72 24.77 12.45
CA GLY A 23 12.33 26.16 12.70
C GLY A 23 11.59 26.77 11.51
N ALA A 24 10.91 27.91 11.67
CA ALA A 24 10.22 28.53 10.54
C ALA A 24 11.23 29.13 9.54
N ILE A 25 11.04 28.86 8.23
CA ILE A 25 11.86 29.48 7.18
C ILE A 25 10.96 30.36 6.31
N THR A 26 11.43 31.56 6.01
CA THR A 26 10.76 32.47 5.08
C THR A 26 11.73 32.87 3.98
N VAL A 27 11.35 32.64 2.72
CA VAL A 27 12.12 33.05 1.54
C VAL A 27 11.32 34.10 0.79
N THR A 28 11.87 35.29 0.66
CA THR A 28 11.21 36.40 -0.04
C THR A 28 11.88 36.74 -1.38
N ALA A 29 13.16 36.41 -1.50
CA ALA A 29 13.99 36.58 -2.69
C ALA A 29 15.30 35.79 -2.54
N GLY A 30 16.13 35.75 -3.59
CA GLY A 30 17.42 35.05 -3.57
C GLY A 30 17.23 33.54 -3.57
N SER A 31 18.15 32.81 -2.93
CA SER A 31 18.11 31.35 -2.88
C SER A 31 18.47 30.85 -1.48
N ILE A 32 17.75 29.85 -0.98
CA ILE A 32 18.28 28.99 0.07
C ILE A 32 19.04 27.86 -0.63
N LYS A 33 20.36 27.85 -0.46
CA LYS A 33 21.24 26.94 -1.19
C LYS A 33 21.70 25.82 -0.27
N LEU A 34 21.30 24.59 -0.59
CA LEU A 34 21.49 23.41 0.24
C LEU A 34 22.67 22.61 -0.30
N ASP A 35 23.81 22.76 0.37
CA ASP A 35 25.13 22.31 -0.11
C ASP A 35 25.59 20.96 0.50
N GLU A 36 24.78 20.35 1.37
CA GLU A 36 25.08 19.08 2.05
C GLU A 36 23.83 18.19 2.13
N THR A 37 23.97 16.95 2.62
CA THR A 37 22.96 15.88 2.49
C THR A 37 21.98 15.75 3.66
N GLY A 38 22.05 16.62 4.66
CA GLY A 38 21.18 16.58 5.84
C GLY A 38 19.71 16.93 5.55
N THR A 39 18.88 16.98 6.60
CA THR A 39 17.43 17.20 6.45
C THR A 39 17.03 18.64 6.75
N LEU A 40 16.26 19.26 5.85
CA LEU A 40 15.55 20.51 6.11
C LEU A 40 14.16 20.21 6.69
N ALA A 41 14.09 20.08 8.01
CA ALA A 41 12.89 19.76 8.79
C ALA A 41 12.12 21.02 9.24
N SER A 42 11.78 21.86 8.28
CA SER A 42 11.26 23.21 8.49
C SER A 42 10.10 23.51 7.56
N ASN A 43 9.02 24.10 8.08
CA ASN A 43 8.00 24.71 7.21
C ASN A 43 8.60 25.94 6.52
N ILE A 44 8.48 26.00 5.20
CA ILE A 44 9.07 27.02 4.34
C ILE A 44 7.94 27.84 3.71
N SER A 45 7.84 29.11 4.10
CA SER A 45 6.96 30.06 3.42
C SER A 45 7.78 30.80 2.36
N MET A 46 7.38 30.70 1.09
CA MET A 46 8.10 31.31 -0.02
C MET A 46 7.18 32.28 -0.76
N SER A 47 7.58 33.55 -0.87
CA SER A 47 6.90 34.56 -1.69
C SER A 47 7.72 34.98 -2.91
N GLY A 48 8.84 34.29 -3.15
CA GLY A 48 9.85 34.60 -4.14
C GLY A 48 11.10 33.73 -3.92
N GLY A 49 12.00 33.74 -4.90
CA GLY A 49 13.31 33.09 -4.80
C GLY A 49 13.32 31.59 -5.13
N VAL A 50 14.43 30.95 -4.80
CA VAL A 50 14.75 29.58 -5.22
C VAL A 50 15.08 28.70 -4.01
N LEU A 51 14.47 27.52 -3.97
CA LEU A 51 14.99 26.40 -3.19
C LEU A 51 16.02 25.67 -4.07
N ASP A 52 17.29 25.88 -3.80
CA ASP A 52 18.42 25.42 -4.63
C ASP A 52 19.10 24.23 -3.95
N ALA A 53 18.95 23.05 -4.55
CA ALA A 53 19.50 21.79 -4.05
C ALA A 53 20.74 21.38 -4.87
N ASP A 54 21.92 21.66 -4.31
CA ASP A 54 23.22 21.29 -4.89
C ASP A 54 23.65 19.88 -4.50
N GLU A 55 22.98 19.27 -3.52
CA GLU A 55 23.20 17.90 -3.04
C GLU A 55 21.90 17.09 -2.96
N THR A 56 22.03 15.78 -2.73
CA THR A 56 20.87 14.91 -2.48
C THR A 56 20.43 15.03 -1.03
N LEU A 57 19.20 15.49 -0.78
CA LEU A 57 18.71 15.79 0.56
C LEU A 57 17.18 15.65 0.71
N THR A 58 16.69 15.77 1.94
CA THR A 58 15.27 15.68 2.28
C THR A 58 14.74 17.00 2.84
N VAL A 59 13.59 17.45 2.35
CA VAL A 59 12.75 18.51 2.93
C VAL A 59 11.55 17.85 3.58
N SER A 60 11.41 17.95 4.90
CA SER A 60 10.34 17.29 5.66
C SER A 60 9.32 18.26 6.27
N GLY A 61 9.36 19.53 5.90
CA GLY A 61 8.34 20.50 6.25
C GLY A 61 7.56 20.95 5.02
N THR A 62 6.41 21.59 5.26
CA THR A 62 5.56 22.04 4.16
C THR A 62 6.15 23.24 3.42
N ILE A 63 5.94 23.30 2.11
CA ILE A 63 6.16 24.52 1.32
C ILE A 63 4.83 25.25 1.16
N THR A 64 4.77 26.52 1.55
CA THR A 64 3.62 27.38 1.33
C THR A 64 3.98 28.52 0.39
N GLN A 65 3.31 28.61 -0.75
CA GLN A 65 3.48 29.70 -1.72
C GLN A 65 2.67 30.93 -1.33
N ALA A 66 3.31 32.10 -1.38
CA ALA A 66 2.72 33.42 -1.27
C ALA A 66 3.15 34.35 -2.43
N GLY A 67 3.77 33.78 -3.46
CA GLY A 67 4.31 34.43 -4.65
C GLY A 67 4.96 33.38 -5.57
N ASP A 68 5.46 33.82 -6.72
CA ASP A 68 6.10 32.92 -7.70
C ASP A 68 7.46 32.45 -7.19
N ILE A 69 7.73 31.15 -7.28
CA ILE A 69 8.94 30.52 -6.73
C ILE A 69 9.57 29.53 -7.71
N SER A 70 10.84 29.19 -7.46
CA SER A 70 11.53 28.11 -8.15
C SER A 70 12.06 27.04 -7.20
N ILE A 71 12.14 25.81 -7.70
CA ILE A 71 12.94 24.72 -7.14
C ILE A 71 13.97 24.34 -8.20
N ASP A 72 15.25 24.55 -7.91
CA ASP A 72 16.37 24.17 -8.77
C ASP A 72 17.09 22.96 -8.17
N VAL A 73 17.27 21.91 -8.96
CA VAL A 73 17.98 20.70 -8.52
C VAL A 73 19.16 20.43 -9.45
N ALA A 74 20.35 20.39 -8.87
CA ALA A 74 21.57 20.12 -9.59
C ALA A 74 21.56 18.73 -10.27
N SER A 75 22.29 18.61 -11.38
CA SER A 75 22.33 17.38 -12.18
C SER A 75 22.78 16.17 -11.36
N GLY A 76 22.01 15.07 -11.45
CA GLY A 76 22.28 13.84 -10.71
C GLY A 76 21.99 13.90 -9.21
N LYS A 77 21.42 15.01 -8.73
CA LYS A 77 20.96 15.16 -7.35
C LYS A 77 19.45 14.98 -7.24
N THR A 78 18.99 14.75 -6.03
CA THR A 78 17.56 14.58 -5.73
C THR A 78 17.19 15.38 -4.49
N VAL A 79 16.17 16.23 -4.59
CA VAL A 79 15.46 16.76 -3.42
C VAL A 79 14.21 15.93 -3.20
N THR A 80 14.06 15.39 -1.99
CA THR A 80 12.88 14.59 -1.61
C THR A 80 12.00 15.38 -0.64
N PHE A 81 10.74 15.61 -0.99
CA PHE A 81 9.74 16.22 -0.11
C PHE A 81 9.05 15.12 0.69
N SER A 82 9.48 14.84 1.92
CA SER A 82 9.02 13.64 2.65
C SER A 82 7.57 13.70 3.12
N ASP A 83 6.94 14.88 3.10
CA ASP A 83 5.55 15.05 3.53
C ASP A 83 4.80 16.01 2.61
N GLY A 84 3.61 15.57 2.18
CA GLY A 84 2.58 16.43 1.60
C GLY A 84 2.71 16.75 0.11
N GLU A 85 1.95 17.76 -0.28
CA GLU A 85 1.86 18.32 -1.63
C GLU A 85 2.48 19.72 -1.66
N ILE A 86 2.91 20.16 -2.83
CA ILE A 86 3.16 21.57 -3.11
C ILE A 86 1.98 22.12 -3.89
N GLU A 87 1.10 22.83 -3.21
CA GLU A 87 0.00 23.57 -3.84
C GLU A 87 0.53 24.86 -4.48
N THR A 88 0.23 25.10 -5.76
CA THR A 88 0.66 26.34 -6.44
C THR A 88 -0.11 27.57 -5.96
N GLN A 89 -1.31 27.39 -5.40
CA GLN A 89 -2.26 28.49 -5.18
C GLN A 89 -2.39 29.32 -6.46
N ALA A 90 -2.56 30.63 -6.35
CA ALA A 90 -2.63 31.56 -7.49
C ALA A 90 -1.25 31.97 -8.05
N HIS A 91 -0.20 31.17 -7.83
CA HIS A 91 1.18 31.50 -8.14
C HIS A 91 1.85 30.49 -9.07
N GLN A 92 2.97 30.88 -9.65
CA GLN A 92 3.79 30.02 -10.47
C GLN A 92 4.83 29.26 -9.63
N LEU A 93 4.83 27.93 -9.74
CA LEU A 93 5.93 27.06 -9.33
C LEU A 93 6.77 26.72 -10.56
N THR A 94 8.04 27.09 -10.56
CA THR A 94 8.99 26.67 -11.59
C THR A 94 9.86 25.55 -11.06
N LEU A 95 9.84 24.38 -11.71
CA LEU A 95 10.88 23.37 -11.48
C LEU A 95 11.96 23.59 -12.53
N GLU A 96 13.20 23.74 -12.10
CA GLU A 96 14.35 23.96 -12.95
C GLU A 96 15.52 23.04 -12.61
N GLY A 97 16.59 23.12 -13.42
CA GLY A 97 17.76 22.28 -13.26
C GLY A 97 17.70 20.95 -14.02
N ALA A 98 18.57 20.03 -13.62
CA ALA A 98 18.77 18.73 -14.28
C ALA A 98 18.71 17.54 -13.31
N GLY A 99 18.38 17.79 -12.04
CA GLY A 99 18.20 16.79 -11.01
C GLY A 99 16.76 16.28 -10.90
N THR A 100 16.44 15.69 -9.76
CA THR A 100 15.13 15.08 -9.49
C THR A 100 14.42 15.79 -8.35
N VAL A 101 13.16 16.17 -8.57
CA VAL A 101 12.22 16.51 -7.50
C VAL A 101 11.38 15.28 -7.21
N ALA A 102 11.50 14.73 -6.00
CA ALA A 102 10.84 13.48 -5.62
C ALA A 102 9.85 13.69 -4.47
N PHE A 103 8.73 12.99 -4.55
CA PHE A 103 7.76 12.85 -3.48
C PHE A 103 7.66 11.36 -3.08
N PRO A 104 7.40 11.05 -1.81
CA PRO A 104 7.25 9.68 -1.38
C PRO A 104 5.92 9.10 -1.84
N ASN A 105 5.95 8.02 -2.60
CA ASN A 105 4.76 7.22 -2.86
C ASN A 105 4.51 6.28 -1.66
N GLY A 106 3.47 6.56 -0.87
CA GLY A 106 2.98 5.61 0.15
C GLY A 106 3.84 5.47 1.41
N THR A 107 4.59 6.51 1.82
CA THR A 107 5.52 6.41 2.97
C THR A 107 5.02 7.07 4.26
N THR A 108 4.11 8.04 4.17
CA THR A 108 3.56 8.71 5.36
C THR A 108 2.18 8.14 5.65
N TRP A 109 2.05 7.47 6.80
CA TRP A 109 0.83 6.78 7.21
C TRP A 109 0.17 7.50 8.38
N THR A 110 -1.13 7.75 8.25
CA THR A 110 -1.96 8.34 9.30
C THR A 110 -2.97 7.32 9.80
N GLU A 111 -3.04 7.16 11.13
CA GLU A 111 -4.08 6.35 11.74
C GLU A 111 -5.43 7.07 11.61
N GLN A 112 -6.42 6.38 11.06
CA GLN A 112 -7.77 6.90 10.90
C GLN A 112 -8.58 6.64 12.18
N THR A 113 -8.89 7.70 12.93
CA THR A 113 -9.88 7.65 14.00
C THR A 113 -11.27 7.85 13.38
N SER A 114 -11.85 6.79 12.79
CA SER A 114 -13.18 6.87 12.20
C SER A 114 -14.24 7.22 13.26
N GLY A 115 -15.33 7.88 12.87
CA GLY A 115 -16.49 8.16 13.74
C GLY A 115 -17.24 6.91 14.25
N THR A 116 -16.84 5.70 13.86
CA THR A 116 -17.31 4.44 14.45
C THR A 116 -16.29 3.93 15.46
N SER A 117 -16.62 3.96 16.74
CA SER A 117 -15.66 3.77 17.84
C SER A 117 -15.31 2.31 18.17
N ASP A 118 -15.54 1.33 17.29
CA ASP A 118 -15.14 -0.07 17.54
C ASP A 118 -15.15 -0.93 16.26
N PHE A 119 -14.04 -0.91 15.52
CA PHE A 119 -13.75 -1.97 14.57
C PHE A 119 -13.44 -3.26 15.36
N SER A 120 -14.11 -4.37 15.02
CA SER A 120 -13.58 -5.68 15.43
C SER A 120 -12.26 -5.94 14.69
N GLN A 121 -11.43 -6.88 15.16
CA GLN A 121 -10.22 -7.31 14.45
C GLN A 121 -10.45 -7.43 12.94
N LEU A 122 -9.78 -6.59 12.16
CA LEU A 122 -9.84 -6.57 10.71
C LEU A 122 -8.84 -7.59 10.16
N SER A 123 -9.25 -8.32 9.11
CA SER A 123 -8.45 -9.38 8.50
C SER A 123 -7.95 -8.99 7.12
N THR A 124 -8.77 -8.29 6.33
CA THR A 124 -8.35 -7.79 5.02
C THR A 124 -9.12 -6.54 4.60
N VAL A 125 -8.56 -5.84 3.63
CA VAL A 125 -9.16 -4.73 2.92
C VAL A 125 -8.90 -4.89 1.42
N ARG A 126 -9.88 -4.51 0.61
CA ARG A 126 -9.78 -4.47 -0.85
C ARG A 126 -10.54 -3.25 -1.38
N TYR A 127 -10.03 -2.64 -2.43
CA TYR A 127 -10.77 -1.69 -3.24
C TYR A 127 -11.43 -2.43 -4.41
N LEU A 128 -12.75 -2.49 -4.41
CA LEU A 128 -13.54 -3.36 -5.29
C LEU A 128 -14.79 -2.61 -5.73
N ASN A 129 -15.03 -2.54 -7.04
CA ASN A 129 -16.20 -1.87 -7.61
C ASN A 129 -16.35 -0.44 -7.04
N ASP A 130 -15.27 0.34 -7.16
CA ASP A 130 -15.13 1.73 -6.70
C ASP A 130 -15.43 1.96 -5.21
N THR A 131 -15.36 0.90 -4.39
CA THR A 131 -15.69 0.92 -2.96
C THR A 131 -14.59 0.22 -2.18
N PHE A 132 -14.14 0.81 -1.06
CA PHE A 132 -13.33 0.04 -0.11
C PHE A 132 -14.22 -0.91 0.69
N VAL A 133 -13.80 -2.17 0.77
CA VAL A 133 -14.47 -3.22 1.56
C VAL A 133 -13.46 -3.81 2.54
N MET A 134 -13.76 -3.72 3.83
CA MET A 134 -13.00 -4.40 4.89
C MET A 134 -13.84 -5.53 5.48
N VAL A 135 -13.16 -6.59 5.87
CA VAL A 135 -13.79 -7.73 6.53
C VAL A 135 -12.96 -8.18 7.73
N GLY A 136 -13.62 -8.82 8.70
CA GLY A 136 -12.92 -9.30 9.88
C GLY A 136 -13.74 -10.21 10.78
N ARG A 137 -13.41 -10.19 12.08
CA ARG A 137 -14.09 -11.03 13.07
C ARG A 137 -15.56 -10.69 13.24
N SER A 138 -16.31 -11.68 13.73
CA SER A 138 -17.74 -11.55 14.09
C SER A 138 -18.67 -11.15 12.93
N GLY A 139 -18.30 -11.45 11.69
CA GLY A 139 -19.17 -11.24 10.53
C GLY A 139 -19.24 -9.81 10.08
N LYS A 140 -18.43 -8.92 10.67
CA LYS A 140 -18.47 -7.52 10.32
C LYS A 140 -17.81 -7.31 8.97
N ILE A 141 -18.57 -6.67 8.10
CA ILE A 141 -18.13 -6.14 6.81
C ILE A 141 -18.28 -4.63 6.92
N TYR A 142 -17.30 -3.88 6.44
CA TYR A 142 -17.33 -2.42 6.43
C TYR A 142 -17.14 -1.93 5.01
N THR A 143 -17.97 -0.97 4.60
CA THR A 143 -17.91 -0.37 3.27
C THR A 143 -17.73 1.14 3.39
N SER A 144 -16.85 1.72 2.55
CA SER A 144 -16.72 3.17 2.34
C SER A 144 -17.25 3.46 0.93
N PRO A 145 -18.56 3.80 0.79
CA PRO A 145 -19.23 3.93 -0.51
C PRO A 145 -18.78 5.16 -1.31
N ASP A 146 -18.22 6.16 -0.63
CA ASP A 146 -17.56 7.32 -1.22
C ASP A 146 -16.17 6.98 -1.78
N GLY A 147 -15.64 5.80 -1.47
CA GLY A 147 -14.35 5.34 -1.96
C GLY A 147 -13.16 6.12 -1.39
N ASP A 148 -13.36 7.00 -0.42
CA ASP A 148 -12.29 7.82 0.17
C ASP A 148 -11.58 7.15 1.37
N GLY A 149 -12.15 6.05 1.90
CA GLY A 149 -11.58 5.29 3.00
C GLY A 149 -11.67 6.02 4.36
N THR A 150 -12.41 7.12 4.45
CA THR A 150 -12.59 7.93 5.67
C THR A 150 -13.96 7.71 6.31
N ASN A 151 -15.02 7.51 5.52
CA ASN A 151 -16.37 7.25 6.04
C ASN A 151 -16.76 5.78 5.90
N TRP A 152 -17.00 5.12 7.03
CA TRP A 152 -17.27 3.70 7.07
C TRP A 152 -18.68 3.38 7.54
N THR A 153 -19.33 2.47 6.82
CA THR A 153 -20.63 1.92 7.19
C THR A 153 -20.47 0.45 7.57
N THR A 154 -20.97 0.07 8.74
CA THR A 154 -20.96 -1.34 9.17
C THR A 154 -22.12 -2.09 8.53
N GLN A 155 -21.81 -3.17 7.83
CA GLN A 155 -22.77 -4.10 7.24
C GLN A 155 -22.83 -5.34 8.11
N ASN A 156 -24.03 -5.65 8.62
CA ASN A 156 -24.26 -6.89 9.36
C ASN A 156 -24.52 -8.01 8.37
N SER A 157 -23.51 -8.83 8.14
CA SER A 157 -23.61 -9.95 7.21
C SER A 157 -24.39 -11.15 7.79
N GLY A 158 -24.65 -11.15 9.10
CA GLY A 158 -25.24 -12.28 9.84
C GLY A 158 -24.29 -13.47 10.00
N GLY A 159 -23.07 -13.37 9.48
CA GLY A 159 -22.06 -14.43 9.45
C GLY A 159 -21.08 -14.44 10.62
N SER A 160 -20.10 -15.33 10.53
CA SER A 160 -18.98 -15.52 11.44
C SER A 160 -17.72 -14.77 10.97
N THR A 161 -16.51 -15.23 11.27
CA THR A 161 -15.29 -14.49 10.85
C THR A 161 -15.06 -14.59 9.35
N VAL A 162 -14.91 -13.45 8.68
CA VAL A 162 -14.60 -13.35 7.26
C VAL A 162 -13.14 -12.96 7.08
N ASN A 163 -12.40 -13.72 6.27
CA ASN A 163 -10.95 -13.59 6.08
C ASN A 163 -10.56 -12.96 4.73
N GLY A 164 -11.37 -13.19 3.70
CA GLY A 164 -11.14 -12.71 2.33
C GLY A 164 -12.40 -12.12 1.71
N VAL A 165 -12.22 -11.20 0.76
CA VAL A 165 -13.28 -10.63 -0.08
C VAL A 165 -12.75 -10.36 -1.48
N THR A 166 -13.57 -10.58 -2.49
CA THR A 166 -13.28 -10.26 -3.90
C THR A 166 -14.54 -9.76 -4.59
N TYR A 167 -14.40 -9.19 -5.78
CA TYR A 167 -15.51 -8.80 -6.63
C TYR A 167 -15.27 -9.30 -8.04
N GLY A 168 -16.30 -9.90 -8.64
CA GLY A 168 -16.22 -10.51 -9.95
C GLY A 168 -17.58 -10.92 -10.45
N ASN A 169 -17.77 -11.02 -11.76
CA ASN A 169 -19.06 -11.41 -12.35
C ASN A 169 -20.27 -10.61 -11.80
N GLY A 170 -20.08 -9.33 -11.46
CA GLY A 170 -21.13 -8.48 -10.90
C GLY A 170 -21.48 -8.74 -9.42
N THR A 171 -20.69 -9.52 -8.69
CA THR A 171 -20.96 -9.85 -7.28
C THR A 171 -19.71 -9.82 -6.40
N PHE A 172 -19.86 -9.30 -5.19
CA PHE A 172 -18.92 -9.51 -4.10
C PHE A 172 -19.04 -10.93 -3.56
N VAL A 173 -17.90 -11.55 -3.28
CA VAL A 173 -17.80 -12.87 -2.67
C VAL A 173 -16.84 -12.79 -1.50
N THR A 174 -17.24 -13.30 -0.35
CA THR A 174 -16.36 -13.46 0.82
C THR A 174 -15.98 -14.90 1.06
N ALA A 175 -14.90 -15.10 1.80
CA ALA A 175 -14.45 -16.39 2.29
C ALA A 175 -14.05 -16.29 3.77
N GLY A 176 -14.54 -17.23 4.59
CA GLY A 176 -14.45 -17.13 6.04
C GLY A 176 -14.34 -18.45 6.79
N ARG A 177 -14.46 -18.37 8.11
CA ARG A 177 -14.32 -19.48 9.04
C ARG A 177 -15.45 -20.50 8.84
N ASN A 178 -15.15 -21.77 9.10
CA ASN A 178 -16.10 -22.89 8.98
C ASN A 178 -16.75 -23.01 7.58
N GLY A 179 -16.02 -22.67 6.52
CA GLY A 179 -16.52 -22.74 5.14
C GLY A 179 -17.49 -21.62 4.76
N GLU A 180 -17.57 -20.55 5.54
CA GLU A 180 -18.52 -19.47 5.25
C GLU A 180 -18.18 -18.75 3.94
N ILE A 181 -19.15 -18.72 3.02
CA ILE A 181 -19.15 -17.88 1.82
C ILE A 181 -20.38 -16.99 1.89
N LEU A 182 -20.21 -15.69 1.67
CA LEU A 182 -21.30 -14.75 1.51
C LEU A 182 -21.20 -14.06 0.15
N THR A 183 -22.35 -13.81 -0.48
CA THR A 183 -22.44 -13.07 -1.74
C THR A 183 -23.25 -11.79 -1.58
N SER A 184 -22.86 -10.73 -2.29
CA SER A 184 -23.62 -9.49 -2.38
C SER A 184 -23.50 -8.89 -3.78
N THR A 185 -24.54 -8.23 -4.28
CA THR A 185 -24.46 -7.46 -5.54
C THR A 185 -24.23 -5.97 -5.31
N ASP A 186 -24.45 -5.50 -4.09
CA ASP A 186 -24.43 -4.08 -3.72
C ASP A 186 -23.47 -3.74 -2.57
N GLY A 187 -22.78 -4.75 -2.00
CA GLY A 187 -21.85 -4.59 -0.88
C GLY A 187 -22.52 -4.37 0.47
N THR A 188 -23.85 -4.24 0.53
CA THR A 188 -24.62 -3.92 1.74
C THR A 188 -25.46 -5.10 2.22
N THR A 189 -26.12 -5.81 1.30
CA THR A 189 -26.97 -6.96 1.61
C THR A 189 -26.22 -8.24 1.27
N TRP A 190 -26.00 -9.09 2.27
CA TRP A 190 -25.19 -10.31 2.14
C TRP A 190 -26.04 -11.56 2.31
N THR A 191 -25.81 -12.54 1.45
CA THR A 191 -26.49 -13.85 1.47
C THR A 191 -25.49 -14.96 1.68
N SER A 192 -25.72 -15.83 2.67
CA SER A 192 -24.89 -17.02 2.91
C SER A 192 -25.09 -18.07 1.82
N ARG A 193 -23.98 -18.68 1.40
CA ARG A 193 -23.91 -19.76 0.39
C ARG A 193 -23.24 -20.99 1.00
N ASP A 194 -23.70 -22.16 0.58
CA ASP A 194 -23.03 -23.42 0.91
C ASP A 194 -21.72 -23.50 0.11
N SER A 195 -20.63 -23.84 0.79
CA SER A 195 -19.31 -24.00 0.21
C SER A 195 -18.92 -25.46 -0.01
N GLU A 196 -19.78 -26.40 0.38
CA GLU A 196 -19.53 -27.85 0.34
C GLU A 196 -18.37 -28.29 1.27
N THR A 197 -17.96 -27.45 2.23
CA THR A 197 -16.90 -27.76 3.19
C THR A 197 -17.12 -27.11 4.56
N GLY A 198 -16.62 -27.75 5.62
CA GLY A 198 -16.51 -27.15 6.94
C GLY A 198 -15.13 -26.55 7.23
N ALA A 199 -14.18 -26.66 6.29
CA ALA A 199 -12.84 -26.10 6.45
C ALA A 199 -12.88 -24.57 6.43
N SER A 200 -12.07 -23.92 7.26
CA SER A 200 -11.99 -22.44 7.22
C SER A 200 -11.28 -22.00 5.94
N LEU A 201 -11.86 -21.02 5.26
CA LEU A 201 -11.34 -20.41 4.05
C LEU A 201 -10.60 -19.13 4.42
N SER A 202 -9.45 -18.90 3.80
CA SER A 202 -8.51 -17.83 4.14
C SER A 202 -8.45 -16.74 3.07
N GLY A 203 -8.54 -17.12 1.80
CA GLY A 203 -8.45 -16.19 0.67
C GLY A 203 -9.45 -16.55 -0.44
N VAL A 204 -9.81 -15.54 -1.23
CA VAL A 204 -10.67 -15.70 -2.41
C VAL A 204 -10.27 -14.69 -3.48
N THR A 205 -10.25 -15.12 -4.74
CA THR A 205 -10.03 -14.25 -5.90
C THR A 205 -11.03 -14.58 -7.01
N TYR A 206 -11.29 -13.62 -7.90
CA TYR A 206 -12.01 -13.84 -9.14
C TYR A 206 -11.10 -13.48 -10.32
N ALA A 207 -10.85 -14.46 -11.18
CA ALA A 207 -10.10 -14.24 -12.40
C ALA A 207 -10.41 -15.34 -13.42
N ASN A 208 -10.14 -15.09 -14.70
CA ASN A 208 -10.38 -16.05 -15.77
C ASN A 208 -11.82 -16.64 -15.73
N GLY A 209 -12.81 -15.79 -15.42
CA GLY A 209 -14.22 -16.19 -15.32
C GLY A 209 -14.59 -17.05 -14.10
N THR A 210 -13.66 -17.27 -13.16
CA THR A 210 -13.80 -18.22 -12.06
C THR A 210 -13.41 -17.61 -10.73
N PHE A 211 -14.26 -17.78 -9.72
CA PHE A 211 -13.91 -17.59 -8.32
C PHE A 211 -13.09 -18.78 -7.83
N VAL A 212 -11.99 -18.51 -7.14
CA VAL A 212 -11.16 -19.51 -6.47
C VAL A 212 -11.04 -19.13 -5.01
N ALA A 213 -11.51 -20.00 -4.11
CA ALA A 213 -11.35 -19.86 -2.66
C ALA A 213 -10.38 -20.92 -2.14
N VAL A 214 -9.51 -20.53 -1.21
CA VAL A 214 -8.47 -21.40 -0.64
C VAL A 214 -8.51 -21.37 0.88
N GLY A 215 -8.07 -22.45 1.54
CA GLY A 215 -8.10 -22.50 3.00
C GLY A 215 -7.37 -23.66 3.65
N ASN A 216 -7.80 -23.97 4.88
CA ASN A 216 -7.18 -24.98 5.74
C ASN A 216 -7.20 -26.39 5.11
N SER A 217 -6.23 -27.21 5.50
CA SER A 217 -6.10 -28.60 5.03
C SER A 217 -6.05 -28.75 3.51
N GLY A 218 -5.50 -27.74 2.82
CA GLY A 218 -5.32 -27.70 1.38
C GLY A 218 -6.62 -27.52 0.60
N THR A 219 -7.66 -27.00 1.25
CA THR A 219 -8.97 -26.78 0.62
C THR A 219 -8.84 -25.79 -0.53
N ILE A 220 -9.33 -26.18 -1.70
CA ILE A 220 -9.54 -25.31 -2.85
C ILE A 220 -10.96 -25.52 -3.35
N LEU A 221 -11.70 -24.43 -3.55
CA LEU A 221 -13.05 -24.43 -4.12
C LEU A 221 -13.07 -23.51 -5.34
N THR A 222 -13.83 -23.91 -6.37
CA THR A 222 -14.09 -23.05 -7.53
C THR A 222 -15.58 -22.79 -7.74
N SER A 223 -15.92 -21.61 -8.25
CA SER A 223 -17.28 -21.28 -8.68
C SER A 223 -17.24 -20.33 -9.87
N THR A 224 -18.21 -20.40 -10.79
CA THR A 224 -18.34 -19.42 -11.88
C THR A 224 -19.29 -18.28 -11.53
N ASP A 225 -20.13 -18.46 -10.51
CA ASP A 225 -21.22 -17.54 -10.13
C ASP A 225 -21.15 -17.06 -8.67
N GLY A 226 -20.21 -17.60 -7.87
CA GLY A 226 -20.05 -17.28 -6.46
C GLY A 226 -21.06 -17.96 -5.53
N THR A 227 -22.00 -18.72 -6.09
CA THR A 227 -23.12 -19.35 -5.36
C THR A 227 -23.00 -20.87 -5.28
N THR A 228 -22.59 -21.53 -6.36
CA THR A 228 -22.39 -22.98 -6.42
C THR A 228 -20.90 -23.28 -6.44
N TRP A 229 -20.42 -24.00 -5.43
CA TRP A 229 -18.99 -24.27 -5.25
C TRP A 229 -18.66 -25.73 -5.53
N THR A 230 -17.50 -25.96 -6.13
CA THR A 230 -16.97 -27.30 -6.41
C THR A 230 -15.61 -27.47 -5.74
N PRO A 231 -15.45 -28.45 -4.84
CA PRO A 231 -14.15 -28.80 -4.28
C PRO A 231 -13.17 -29.28 -5.36
N ARG A 232 -11.92 -28.84 -5.26
CA ARG A 232 -10.80 -29.24 -6.12
C ARG A 232 -9.71 -29.89 -5.31
N ASP A 233 -9.08 -30.91 -5.88
CA ASP A 233 -7.91 -31.53 -5.29
C ASP A 233 -6.70 -30.60 -5.47
N SER A 234 -6.07 -30.23 -4.36
CA SER A 234 -4.86 -29.41 -4.34
C SER A 234 -3.59 -30.25 -4.42
N GLY A 235 -3.69 -31.57 -4.25
CA GLY A 235 -2.54 -32.46 -4.08
C GLY A 235 -1.84 -32.32 -2.73
N THR A 236 -2.40 -31.52 -1.81
CA THR A 236 -1.87 -31.33 -0.44
C THR A 236 -3.02 -31.38 0.56
N THR A 237 -2.94 -32.21 1.60
CA THR A 237 -4.04 -32.34 2.58
C THR A 237 -3.68 -31.85 3.98
N ASN A 238 -2.40 -31.58 4.25
CA ASN A 238 -1.88 -31.23 5.56
C ASN A 238 -1.33 -29.78 5.64
N GLN A 239 -1.50 -29.00 4.57
CA GLN A 239 -1.00 -27.63 4.49
C GLN A 239 -2.17 -26.64 4.45
N ASN A 240 -2.07 -25.52 5.14
CA ASN A 240 -3.07 -24.47 5.06
C ASN A 240 -2.71 -23.51 3.94
N LEU A 241 -3.62 -23.30 3.00
CA LEU A 241 -3.50 -22.28 1.96
C LEU A 241 -4.04 -20.96 2.52
N THR A 242 -3.30 -19.88 2.35
CA THR A 242 -3.57 -18.60 3.03
C THR A 242 -4.08 -17.54 2.07
N ASP A 243 -3.51 -17.45 0.87
CA ASP A 243 -3.89 -16.44 -0.12
C ASP A 243 -3.83 -17.00 -1.53
N VAL A 244 -4.51 -16.32 -2.47
CA VAL A 244 -4.59 -16.71 -3.88
C VAL A 244 -4.67 -15.48 -4.77
N THR A 245 -3.84 -15.45 -5.81
CA THR A 245 -3.84 -14.42 -6.84
C THR A 245 -3.91 -15.04 -8.23
N TYR A 246 -4.13 -14.20 -9.24
CA TYR A 246 -4.08 -14.59 -10.64
C TYR A 246 -3.27 -13.58 -11.44
N GLY A 247 -2.39 -14.08 -12.28
CA GLY A 247 -1.45 -13.26 -13.02
C GLY A 247 -0.76 -14.07 -14.09
N ASN A 248 -0.27 -13.43 -15.16
CA ASN A 248 0.44 -14.13 -16.24
C ASN A 248 -0.29 -15.41 -16.76
N GLY A 249 -1.62 -15.41 -16.77
CA GLY A 249 -2.40 -16.58 -17.19
C GLY A 249 -2.47 -17.75 -16.19
N THR A 250 -2.03 -17.58 -14.94
CA THR A 250 -2.03 -18.62 -13.92
C THR A 250 -2.53 -18.11 -12.56
N PHE A 251 -3.32 -18.93 -11.88
CA PHE A 251 -3.56 -18.83 -10.45
C PHE A 251 -2.30 -19.26 -9.70
N VAL A 252 -2.02 -18.58 -8.59
CA VAL A 252 -0.96 -18.90 -7.63
C VAL A 252 -1.57 -18.82 -6.24
N THR A 253 -1.44 -19.89 -5.46
CA THR A 253 -1.79 -19.89 -4.03
C THR A 253 -0.57 -20.20 -3.18
N THR A 254 -0.51 -19.56 -2.01
CA THR A 254 0.58 -19.69 -1.04
C THR A 254 0.08 -20.20 0.30
N GLY A 255 0.95 -20.77 1.13
CA GLY A 255 0.52 -21.31 2.42
C GLY A 255 1.62 -21.77 3.36
N SER A 256 1.24 -22.66 4.28
CA SER A 256 2.14 -23.22 5.30
C SER A 256 3.30 -23.99 4.69
N ASN A 257 4.42 -24.05 5.42
CA ASN A 257 5.60 -24.83 5.04
C ASN A 257 6.18 -24.48 3.64
N GLY A 258 6.02 -23.24 3.20
CA GLY A 258 6.49 -22.74 1.92
C GLY A 258 5.67 -23.26 0.75
N THR A 259 4.43 -23.71 0.99
CA THR A 259 3.57 -24.28 -0.06
C THR A 259 3.26 -23.21 -1.09
N ILE A 260 3.53 -23.52 -2.36
CA ILE A 260 3.09 -22.76 -3.54
C ILE A 260 2.46 -23.74 -4.50
N LEU A 261 1.23 -23.46 -4.95
CA LEU A 261 0.55 -24.24 -5.98
C LEU A 261 0.16 -23.30 -7.14
N THR A 262 0.23 -23.81 -8.37
CA THR A 262 -0.19 -23.07 -9.57
C THR A 262 -1.27 -23.82 -10.33
N SER A 263 -2.17 -23.09 -10.98
CA SER A 263 -3.16 -23.65 -11.89
C SER A 263 -3.52 -22.66 -13.00
N THR A 264 -3.59 -23.08 -14.26
CA THR A 264 -4.04 -22.21 -15.35
C THR A 264 -5.56 -22.16 -15.50
N ASP A 265 -6.28 -23.14 -14.94
CA ASP A 265 -7.72 -23.32 -15.09
C ASP A 265 -8.49 -23.28 -13.75
N GLY A 266 -7.78 -23.19 -12.62
CA GLY A 266 -8.36 -23.21 -11.26
C GLY A 266 -8.78 -24.61 -10.78
N THR A 267 -8.67 -25.63 -11.62
CA THR A 267 -9.14 -27.00 -11.34
C THR A 267 -8.01 -27.99 -11.11
N THR A 268 -6.94 -27.92 -11.91
CA THR A 268 -5.78 -28.81 -11.78
C THR A 268 -4.62 -28.01 -11.18
N TRP A 269 -4.18 -28.42 -9.99
CA TRP A 269 -3.15 -27.70 -9.23
C TRP A 269 -1.83 -28.46 -9.23
N THR A 270 -0.74 -27.73 -9.48
CA THR A 270 0.61 -28.28 -9.51
C THR A 270 1.45 -27.64 -8.41
N PRO A 271 2.08 -28.43 -7.50
CA PRO A 271 3.01 -27.91 -6.51
C PRO A 271 4.26 -27.31 -7.16
N ARG A 272 4.76 -26.21 -6.60
CA ARG A 272 6.00 -25.53 -6.99
C ARG A 272 6.95 -25.46 -5.81
N ASP A 273 8.24 -25.59 -6.09
CA ASP A 273 9.26 -25.40 -5.07
C ASP A 273 9.46 -23.90 -4.81
N SER A 274 9.36 -23.52 -3.54
CA SER A 274 9.59 -22.16 -3.07
C SER A 274 11.02 -21.93 -2.58
N GLY A 275 11.79 -23.01 -2.37
CA GLY A 275 13.14 -22.95 -1.80
C GLY A 275 13.19 -22.63 -0.29
N ILE A 276 12.04 -22.50 0.39
CA ILE A 276 11.94 -22.04 1.80
C ILE A 276 11.10 -22.98 2.68
N GLY A 277 11.27 -24.29 2.52
CA GLY A 277 10.56 -25.29 3.33
C GLY A 277 10.60 -24.98 4.83
N GLY A 278 9.46 -25.14 5.52
CA GLY A 278 9.31 -24.82 6.95
C GLY A 278 8.82 -23.41 7.25
N VAL A 279 8.76 -22.50 6.26
CA VAL A 279 8.38 -21.10 6.46
C VAL A 279 6.98 -20.81 5.92
N HIS A 280 6.12 -20.17 6.71
CA HIS A 280 4.73 -19.88 6.29
C HIS A 280 4.67 -18.65 5.38
N LEU A 281 3.98 -18.75 4.24
CA LEU A 281 3.64 -17.62 3.35
C LEU A 281 2.22 -17.15 3.62
N TYR A 282 2.02 -15.84 3.80
CA TYR A 282 0.75 -15.25 4.22
C TYR A 282 0.03 -14.48 3.12
N GLY A 283 0.76 -13.85 2.20
CA GLY A 283 0.18 -13.04 1.14
C GLY A 283 0.85 -13.28 -0.21
N VAL A 284 0.11 -13.08 -1.29
CA VAL A 284 0.64 -13.10 -2.66
C VAL A 284 -0.09 -12.11 -3.55
N SER A 285 0.66 -11.37 -4.36
CA SER A 285 0.12 -10.49 -5.40
C SER A 285 0.81 -10.77 -6.74
N TYR A 286 0.14 -10.41 -7.83
CA TYR A 286 0.74 -10.34 -9.16
C TYR A 286 0.46 -8.98 -9.76
N GLU A 287 1.50 -8.17 -9.93
CA GLU A 287 1.40 -6.86 -10.52
C GLU A 287 2.78 -6.47 -11.06
N ASN A 288 2.85 -5.46 -11.94
CA ASN A 288 4.11 -5.09 -12.61
C ASN A 288 4.81 -6.29 -13.28
N SER A 289 4.02 -7.22 -13.83
CA SER A 289 4.49 -8.47 -14.45
C SER A 289 5.27 -9.43 -13.55
N ILE A 290 5.23 -9.25 -12.23
CA ILE A 290 5.88 -10.16 -11.28
C ILE A 290 4.90 -10.59 -10.17
N PHE A 291 5.05 -11.83 -9.73
CA PHE A 291 4.49 -12.32 -8.50
C PHE A 291 5.39 -11.93 -7.33
N VAL A 292 4.78 -11.47 -6.25
CA VAL A 292 5.44 -11.24 -4.97
C VAL A 292 4.69 -12.01 -3.90
N ALA A 293 5.39 -12.90 -3.19
CA ALA A 293 4.85 -13.64 -2.04
C ALA A 293 5.59 -13.22 -0.77
N VAL A 294 4.84 -12.98 0.31
CA VAL A 294 5.38 -12.50 1.59
C VAL A 294 5.01 -13.44 2.74
N GLY A 295 5.86 -13.50 3.77
CA GLY A 295 5.71 -14.52 4.80
C GLY A 295 6.35 -14.25 6.15
N LYS A 296 6.39 -15.30 6.97
CA LYS A 296 7.05 -15.33 8.28
C LYS A 296 8.53 -14.94 8.15
N ILE A 297 9.13 -14.45 9.23
CA ILE A 297 10.57 -14.10 9.32
C ILE A 297 11.04 -13.13 8.23
N GLY A 298 10.22 -12.16 7.85
CA GLY A 298 10.54 -11.18 6.81
C GLY A 298 10.66 -11.75 5.40
N THR A 299 10.11 -12.94 5.14
CA THR A 299 10.27 -13.62 3.85
C THR A 299 9.62 -12.81 2.73
N VAL A 300 10.38 -12.57 1.66
CA VAL A 300 9.88 -12.09 0.36
C VAL A 300 10.39 -13.03 -0.73
N LEU A 301 9.49 -13.51 -1.59
CA LEU A 301 9.80 -14.25 -2.79
C LEU A 301 9.26 -13.51 -4.01
N THR A 302 9.99 -13.59 -5.12
CA THR A 302 9.57 -13.02 -6.42
C THR A 302 9.60 -14.08 -7.51
N SER A 303 8.70 -13.97 -8.48
CA SER A 303 8.68 -14.83 -9.68
C SER A 303 8.06 -14.08 -10.85
N THR A 304 8.54 -14.30 -12.07
CA THR A 304 7.89 -13.76 -13.30
C THR A 304 6.85 -14.72 -13.87
N ASP A 305 6.91 -16.01 -13.52
CA ASP A 305 6.11 -17.08 -14.12
C ASP A 305 5.24 -17.86 -13.12
N GLY A 306 5.38 -17.57 -11.82
CA GLY A 306 4.67 -18.26 -10.73
C GLY A 306 5.21 -19.65 -10.41
N THR A 307 6.23 -20.12 -11.12
CA THR A 307 6.81 -21.47 -11.01
C THR A 307 8.22 -21.48 -10.46
N SER A 308 9.05 -20.51 -10.86
CA SER A 308 10.44 -20.36 -10.42
C SER A 308 10.54 -19.15 -9.49
N TRP A 309 10.86 -19.41 -8.22
CA TRP A 309 10.84 -18.39 -7.17
C TRP A 309 12.25 -18.01 -6.71
N THR A 310 12.47 -16.71 -6.51
CA THR A 310 13.72 -16.16 -6.00
C THR A 310 13.47 -15.47 -4.66
N SER A 311 14.21 -15.87 -3.63
CA SER A 311 14.18 -15.19 -2.33
C SER A 311 14.84 -13.82 -2.39
N ARG A 312 14.22 -12.82 -1.76
CA ARG A 312 14.69 -11.43 -1.68
C ARG A 312 14.90 -11.04 -0.23
N THR A 313 15.89 -10.20 0.01
CA THR A 313 16.14 -9.63 1.34
C THR A 313 15.18 -8.46 1.57
N SER A 314 14.38 -8.55 2.64
CA SER A 314 13.43 -7.51 3.04
C SER A 314 14.01 -6.46 3.99
N GLY A 315 15.13 -6.77 4.65
CA GLY A 315 15.73 -5.92 5.68
C GLY A 315 15.12 -6.07 7.09
N THR A 316 14.09 -6.93 7.25
CA THR A 316 13.42 -7.17 8.54
C THR A 316 13.29 -8.66 8.85
N THR A 317 13.08 -8.99 10.13
CA THR A 317 12.68 -10.33 10.58
C THR A 317 11.21 -10.41 10.99
N GLU A 318 10.48 -9.29 10.94
CA GLU A 318 9.07 -9.26 11.27
C GLU A 318 8.25 -10.05 10.25
N ARG A 319 7.14 -10.65 10.70
CA ARG A 319 6.23 -11.37 9.81
C ARG A 319 5.54 -10.38 8.87
N LEU A 320 5.58 -10.65 7.57
CA LEU A 320 4.83 -9.93 6.56
C LEU A 320 3.52 -10.67 6.26
N ASN A 321 2.42 -9.93 6.13
CA ASN A 321 1.06 -10.46 6.05
C ASN A 321 0.39 -10.23 4.70
N GLY A 322 0.47 -9.01 4.19
CA GLY A 322 -0.21 -8.59 2.97
C GLY A 322 0.74 -7.81 2.08
N VAL A 323 0.53 -7.93 0.77
CA VAL A 323 1.31 -7.24 -0.25
C VAL A 323 0.37 -6.74 -1.34
N THR A 324 0.63 -5.53 -1.82
CA THR A 324 -0.04 -4.93 -2.97
C THR A 324 1.00 -4.26 -3.86
N TYR A 325 0.63 -3.91 -5.08
CA TYR A 325 1.39 -2.99 -5.93
C TYR A 325 0.42 -1.97 -6.49
N ALA A 326 0.78 -0.70 -6.35
CA ALA A 326 0.06 0.38 -6.97
C ALA A 326 0.94 1.61 -7.05
N ASN A 327 0.58 2.56 -7.92
CA ASN A 327 1.30 3.83 -8.06
C ASN A 327 2.83 3.65 -8.18
N GLY A 328 3.25 2.68 -9.00
CA GLY A 328 4.67 2.39 -9.24
C GLY A 328 5.39 1.60 -8.15
N THR A 329 4.73 1.26 -7.04
CA THR A 329 5.37 0.77 -5.82
C THR A 329 4.69 -0.49 -5.28
N PHE A 330 5.48 -1.53 -5.01
CA PHE A 330 5.10 -2.63 -4.14
C PHE A 330 5.09 -2.15 -2.70
N LEU A 331 4.09 -2.58 -1.95
CA LEU A 331 3.95 -2.26 -0.54
C LEU A 331 3.53 -3.51 0.21
N THR A 332 4.30 -3.88 1.23
CA THR A 332 4.00 -4.99 2.13
C THR A 332 3.81 -4.48 3.56
N VAL A 333 2.86 -5.08 4.27
CA VAL A 333 2.54 -4.76 5.67
C VAL A 333 2.66 -5.99 6.56
N GLY A 334 2.92 -5.80 7.86
CA GLY A 334 3.22 -6.90 8.75
C GLY A 334 3.02 -6.65 10.24
N TYR A 335 3.67 -7.51 11.03
CA TYR A 335 3.71 -7.42 12.50
C TYR A 335 4.41 -6.15 12.95
N SER A 336 4.12 -5.72 14.18
CA SER A 336 4.82 -4.59 14.83
C SER A 336 4.77 -3.28 14.02
N GLY A 337 3.73 -3.07 13.21
CA GLY A 337 3.59 -1.92 12.34
C GLY A 337 4.53 -1.90 11.15
N THR A 338 5.20 -3.00 10.81
CA THR A 338 6.13 -3.04 9.67
C THR A 338 5.42 -2.70 8.36
N ILE A 339 5.98 -1.74 7.65
CA ILE A 339 5.63 -1.38 6.27
C ILE A 339 6.92 -1.32 5.47
N LEU A 340 6.99 -2.04 4.35
CA LEU A 340 8.11 -1.94 3.42
C LEU A 340 7.60 -1.58 2.04
N THR A 341 8.37 -0.77 1.32
CA THR A 341 8.11 -0.42 -0.08
C THR A 341 9.24 -0.87 -1.00
N SER A 342 8.92 -1.09 -2.27
CA SER A 342 9.88 -1.45 -3.31
C SER A 342 9.35 -1.05 -4.68
N THR A 343 10.19 -0.51 -5.57
CA THR A 343 9.78 -0.20 -6.95
C THR A 343 9.97 -1.38 -7.90
N ASP A 344 10.80 -2.36 -7.52
CA ASP A 344 11.22 -3.49 -8.37
C ASP A 344 10.88 -4.87 -7.79
N GLY A 345 10.34 -4.92 -6.57
CA GLY A 345 10.05 -6.14 -5.81
C GLY A 345 11.30 -6.88 -5.28
N ALA A 346 12.49 -6.37 -5.57
CA ALA A 346 13.77 -6.98 -5.21
C ALA A 346 14.48 -6.25 -4.07
N THR A 347 14.46 -4.92 -4.11
CA THR A 347 15.07 -4.04 -3.09
C THR A 347 13.97 -3.40 -2.26
N TRP A 348 13.98 -3.64 -0.95
CA TRP A 348 12.92 -3.18 -0.06
C TRP A 348 13.45 -2.17 0.95
N THR A 349 12.65 -1.13 1.19
CA THR A 349 12.94 -0.06 2.14
C THR A 349 11.85 0.02 3.18
N GLU A 350 12.22 0.00 4.46
CA GLU A 350 11.30 0.17 5.57
C GLU A 350 10.74 1.59 5.64
N GLN A 351 9.44 1.70 5.92
CA GLN A 351 8.71 2.94 6.07
C GLN A 351 8.25 3.14 7.52
N ILE A 352 8.21 4.39 7.97
CA ILE A 352 7.74 4.73 9.31
C ILE A 352 6.20 4.72 9.30
N SER A 353 5.60 3.71 9.92
CA SER A 353 4.14 3.58 10.00
C SER A 353 3.51 4.38 11.14
N GLY A 354 4.30 4.82 12.12
CA GLY A 354 3.81 5.53 13.32
C GLY A 354 3.06 4.63 14.31
N THR A 355 3.02 3.31 14.12
CA THR A 355 2.28 2.37 14.96
C THR A 355 3.08 1.10 15.28
N THR A 356 2.68 0.38 16.33
CA THR A 356 3.16 -0.98 16.63
C THR A 356 2.08 -2.04 16.39
N ASN A 357 0.93 -1.62 15.84
CA ASN A 357 -0.21 -2.48 15.56
C ASN A 357 0.14 -3.51 14.48
N THR A 358 -0.44 -4.70 14.56
CA THR A 358 -0.23 -5.70 13.49
C THR A 358 -1.13 -5.36 12.31
N LEU A 359 -0.54 -5.22 11.12
CA LEU A 359 -1.24 -4.95 9.87
C LEU A 359 -1.41 -6.26 9.09
N PHE A 360 -2.62 -6.58 8.64
CA PHE A 360 -2.97 -7.83 7.96
C PHE A 360 -3.22 -7.66 6.47
N GLY A 361 -3.91 -6.60 6.10
CA GLY A 361 -4.31 -6.34 4.72
C GLY A 361 -3.84 -4.96 4.29
N VAL A 362 -3.52 -4.85 3.00
CA VAL A 362 -3.26 -3.57 2.35
C VAL A 362 -3.85 -3.58 0.96
N THR A 363 -4.38 -2.44 0.52
CA THR A 363 -4.92 -2.23 -0.81
C THR A 363 -4.58 -0.81 -1.27
N TYR A 364 -4.80 -0.56 -2.54
CA TYR A 364 -4.81 0.79 -3.09
C TYR A 364 -6.12 1.03 -3.85
N GLY A 365 -6.63 2.25 -3.79
CA GLY A 365 -7.83 2.67 -4.49
C GLY A 365 -8.06 4.16 -4.25
N ASN A 366 -8.67 4.84 -5.21
CA ASN A 366 -8.97 6.28 -5.11
C ASN A 366 -7.77 7.09 -4.58
N ASP A 367 -6.60 6.87 -5.20
CA ASP A 367 -5.34 7.54 -4.89
C ASP A 367 -4.90 7.47 -3.42
N THR A 368 -5.27 6.37 -2.75
CA THR A 368 -4.96 6.13 -1.35
C THR A 368 -4.53 4.69 -1.12
N PHE A 369 -3.36 4.50 -0.49
CA PHE A 369 -3.03 3.23 0.13
C PHE A 369 -3.78 3.12 1.45
N LEU A 370 -4.41 1.96 1.67
CA LEU A 370 -5.14 1.69 2.89
C LEU A 370 -4.69 0.35 3.48
N ALA A 371 -4.19 0.38 4.71
CA ALA A 371 -3.77 -0.78 5.47
C ALA A 371 -4.68 -0.99 6.68
N VAL A 372 -5.01 -2.25 6.96
CA VAL A 372 -5.89 -2.62 8.08
C VAL A 372 -5.22 -3.61 8.99
N GLY A 373 -5.53 -3.49 10.27
CA GLY A 373 -4.85 -4.23 11.31
C GLY A 373 -5.69 -4.42 12.57
N HIS A 374 -4.99 -4.76 13.64
CA HIS A 374 -5.51 -4.57 14.98
C HIS A 374 -4.44 -4.12 15.96
N ALA A 375 -4.90 -3.48 17.04
CA ALA A 375 -4.07 -3.08 18.16
C ALA A 375 -3.43 -4.30 18.85
N SER A 376 -2.16 -4.16 19.21
CA SER A 376 -1.40 -5.19 19.95
C SER A 376 -2.02 -5.50 21.32
N GLU A 377 -2.70 -4.52 21.92
CA GLU A 377 -3.48 -4.65 23.14
C GLU A 377 -4.97 -4.44 22.85
N GLY A 378 -5.85 -5.25 23.44
CA GLY A 378 -7.31 -5.11 23.31
C GLY A 378 -7.92 -5.59 21.98
N TYR A 379 -7.10 -5.80 20.93
CA TYR A 379 -7.52 -6.35 19.64
C TYR A 379 -8.62 -5.55 18.89
N SER A 380 -8.67 -4.23 19.09
CA SER A 380 -9.50 -3.35 18.27
C SER A 380 -8.93 -3.26 16.85
N GLY A 381 -9.79 -3.24 15.84
CA GLY A 381 -9.38 -3.05 14.45
C GLY A 381 -8.80 -1.65 14.23
N THR A 382 -7.80 -1.56 13.36
CA THR A 382 -7.10 -0.29 13.04
C THR A 382 -7.06 -0.09 11.54
N ILE A 383 -7.10 1.18 11.11
CA ILE A 383 -7.06 1.59 9.72
C ILE A 383 -5.99 2.66 9.59
N PHE A 384 -5.09 2.47 8.64
CA PHE A 384 -4.07 3.42 8.27
C PHE A 384 -4.27 3.80 6.82
N THR A 385 -4.13 5.08 6.52
CA THR A 385 -4.14 5.60 5.15
C THR A 385 -2.82 6.28 4.86
N SER A 386 -2.32 6.10 3.65
CA SER A 386 -1.28 6.93 3.08
C SER A 386 -1.84 7.48 1.79
N SER A 387 -2.09 8.79 1.76
CA SER A 387 -2.46 9.46 0.51
C SER A 387 -1.32 9.25 -0.47
N SER A 388 -1.62 8.76 -1.68
CA SER A 388 -0.65 8.88 -2.77
C SER A 388 -0.63 10.27 -3.37
N ALA A 389 -1.43 11.21 -2.86
CA ALA A 389 -1.37 12.63 -3.21
C ALA A 389 -0.12 13.26 -2.58
N SER A 390 1.05 12.83 -3.07
CA SER A 390 2.35 13.40 -2.75
C SER A 390 2.95 13.83 -4.09
N GLY A 391 2.99 15.15 -4.28
CA GLY A 391 3.21 15.72 -5.60
C GLY A 391 3.01 17.21 -5.63
N ILE A 392 2.70 17.72 -6.82
CA ILE A 392 2.42 19.14 -7.05
C ILE A 392 0.95 19.24 -7.44
N VAL A 393 0.21 20.17 -6.83
CA VAL A 393 -1.20 20.36 -7.13
C VAL A 393 -1.43 21.78 -7.62
N VAL A 394 -1.91 21.91 -8.86
CA VAL A 394 -2.37 23.20 -9.41
C VAL A 394 -3.83 23.43 -9.00
N ASN A 395 -4.02 23.92 -7.78
CA ASN A 395 -5.32 24.06 -7.13
C ASN A 395 -6.06 25.39 -7.39
N ASN A 396 -5.53 26.25 -8.26
CA ASN A 396 -6.14 27.53 -8.62
C ASN A 396 -6.03 27.79 -10.13
N ALA A 397 -7.04 28.41 -10.73
CA ALA A 397 -7.05 28.75 -12.16
C ALA A 397 -5.94 29.73 -12.58
N ALA A 398 -5.42 30.53 -11.64
CA ALA A 398 -4.27 31.41 -11.88
C ALA A 398 -2.92 30.74 -11.51
N GLY A 399 -2.95 29.58 -10.87
CA GLY A 399 -1.76 28.80 -10.55
C GLY A 399 -1.14 28.19 -11.79
N LEU A 400 0.18 28.03 -11.76
CA LEU A 400 0.93 27.47 -12.88
C LEU A 400 2.09 26.60 -12.39
N LEU A 401 2.12 25.34 -12.80
CA LEU A 401 3.35 24.55 -12.78
C LEU A 401 4.10 24.76 -14.10
N LYS A 402 5.33 25.27 -14.01
CA LYS A 402 6.23 25.42 -15.15
C LYS A 402 7.42 24.49 -14.98
N LEU A 403 7.66 23.63 -15.98
CA LEU A 403 8.83 22.77 -16.02
C LEU A 403 9.86 23.39 -16.96
N GLU A 404 10.97 23.86 -16.41
CA GLU A 404 12.14 24.34 -17.13
C GLU A 404 13.33 23.41 -16.87
N GLY A 405 14.28 23.34 -17.78
CA GLY A 405 15.43 22.44 -17.64
C GLY A 405 15.19 21.02 -18.16
N THR A 406 15.96 20.06 -17.62
CA THR A 406 16.06 18.67 -18.11
C THR A 406 15.91 17.63 -17.00
N GLY A 407 15.50 18.08 -15.82
CA GLY A 407 15.31 17.23 -14.65
C GLY A 407 14.12 16.30 -14.73
N THR A 408 13.93 15.53 -13.66
CA THR A 408 12.81 14.60 -13.51
C THR A 408 11.89 15.03 -12.37
N LEU A 409 10.58 15.02 -12.60
CA LEU A 409 9.58 15.13 -11.54
C LEU A 409 9.08 13.72 -11.22
N GLY A 410 9.48 13.19 -10.07
CA GLY A 410 9.01 11.93 -9.50
C GLY A 410 7.87 12.19 -8.53
N ALA A 411 6.71 12.58 -9.05
CA ALA A 411 5.48 12.79 -8.28
C ALA A 411 4.43 11.74 -8.65
N ALA A 412 3.59 11.38 -7.68
CA ALA A 412 2.42 10.56 -7.92
C ALA A 412 1.29 11.33 -8.61
N GLU A 413 1.22 12.64 -8.37
CA GLU A 413 0.20 13.56 -8.89
C GLU A 413 0.85 14.88 -9.33
N VAL A 414 0.35 15.44 -10.45
CA VAL A 414 0.76 16.74 -11.04
C VAL A 414 -0.45 17.50 -11.55
#